data_AF-A0A3B4WHM5-F1
#
_entry.id   AF-A0A3B4WHM5-F1
#
_cell.length_a   1.000
_cell.length_b   1.000
_cell.length_c   1.000
_cell.angle_alpha   90.00
_cell.angle_beta   90.00
_cell.angle_gamma   90.00
#
_symmetry.space_group_name_H-M   'P 1'
#
loop_
_entity.id
_entity.type
_entity.pdbx_description
1 polymer ?
#
loop_
_entity_poly.entity_id
_entity_poly.type
_entity_poly.pdbx_seq_one_letter_code
_entity_poly.pdbx_strand_id
1 'polypeptide(L)'
;MSKAIVPRDFPVWTGLRRDGGTWKWTKGSSEYRNWASNEPSNNGDCVSIFSLRKEMATQNCSARFPFICYRDNLVLVKESKTWEEALEHCRALSTPTTYNRRYELVSVQPGEDHDFVMNKVMQADTEEVWTGLRFLAGHWLWINGADMLYPDLPVCPLMKQHCGTLSKNSTGNMETRDCEERKNFLCYSK
;
A
#
# COMPACT_ATOMS: atom_id res chain seq x y z
N MET A 1 -25.06 15.61 -36.69
CA MET A 1 -23.59 15.39 -36.72
C MET A 1 -23.09 15.31 -35.29
N SER A 2 -22.78 14.11 -34.80
CA SER A 2 -22.13 13.91 -33.51
C SER A 2 -20.65 14.29 -33.64
N LYS A 3 -20.19 15.32 -32.92
CA LYS A 3 -18.75 15.62 -32.82
C LYS A 3 -18.07 14.45 -32.13
N ALA A 4 -17.08 13.85 -32.79
CA ALA A 4 -16.20 12.89 -32.14
C ALA A 4 -15.42 13.63 -31.04
N ILE A 5 -15.50 13.15 -29.80
CA ILE A 5 -14.67 13.65 -28.71
C ILE A 5 -13.27 13.08 -28.93
N VAL A 6 -12.35 13.92 -29.41
CA VAL A 6 -10.93 13.53 -29.53
C VAL A 6 -10.30 13.69 -28.14
N PRO A 7 -9.71 12.63 -27.56
CA PRO A 7 -9.00 12.74 -26.29
C PRO A 7 -7.85 13.74 -26.44
N ARG A 8 -7.83 14.77 -25.60
CA ARG A 8 -6.73 15.74 -25.55
C ARG A 8 -5.67 15.25 -24.58
N ASP A 9 -4.41 15.28 -25.01
CA ASP A 9 -3.31 15.07 -24.08
C ASP A 9 -3.00 16.36 -23.31
N PHE A 10 -2.90 16.27 -21.99
CA PHE A 10 -2.55 17.39 -21.12
C PHE A 10 -1.67 16.94 -19.95
N PRO A 11 -0.82 17.83 -19.42
CA PRO A 11 0.00 17.55 -18.25
C PRO A 11 -0.86 17.52 -16.98
N VAL A 12 -0.52 16.60 -16.09
CA VAL A 12 -1.16 16.43 -14.79
C VAL A 12 -0.06 16.37 -13.73
N TRP A 13 -0.21 17.15 -12.67
CA TRP A 13 0.73 17.14 -11.56
C TRP A 13 0.78 15.78 -10.88
N THR A 14 2.00 15.36 -10.57
CA THR A 14 2.31 14.17 -9.79
C THR A 14 2.93 14.57 -8.44
N GLY A 15 3.15 13.59 -7.56
CA GLY A 15 3.90 13.81 -6.33
C GLY A 15 5.42 13.85 -6.49
N LEU A 16 5.98 13.69 -7.69
CA LEU A 16 7.42 13.63 -7.88
C LEU A 16 8.03 15.04 -7.95
N ARG A 17 9.04 15.30 -7.11
CA ARG A 17 9.75 16.58 -7.08
C ARG A 17 11.24 16.42 -6.80
N ARG A 18 12.03 17.42 -7.18
CA ARG A 18 13.43 17.51 -6.81
C ARG A 18 13.54 18.10 -5.40
N ASP A 19 14.37 17.48 -4.57
CA ASP A 19 14.69 17.92 -3.22
C ASP A 19 16.17 17.64 -2.94
N GLY A 20 16.97 18.70 -2.77
CA GLY A 20 18.42 18.58 -2.52
C GLY A 20 19.21 17.93 -3.65
N GLY A 21 18.73 18.02 -4.90
CA GLY A 21 19.37 17.43 -6.09
C GLY A 21 18.81 16.06 -6.49
N THR A 22 18.07 15.38 -5.61
CA THR A 22 17.51 14.04 -5.86
C THR A 22 16.00 14.10 -6.12
N TRP A 23 15.49 13.23 -6.98
CA TRP A 23 14.06 13.08 -7.25
C TRP A 23 13.38 12.25 -6.17
N LYS A 24 12.40 12.83 -5.46
CA LYS A 24 11.64 12.19 -4.39
C LYS A 24 10.14 12.34 -4.60
N TRP A 25 9.41 11.27 -4.34
CA TRP A 25 7.95 11.33 -4.25
C TRP A 25 7.53 11.99 -2.93
N THR A 26 6.49 12.81 -2.96
CA THR A 26 5.89 13.40 -1.76
C THR A 26 5.32 12.35 -0.82
N LYS A 27 4.95 11.18 -1.33
CA LYS A 27 4.46 10.04 -0.55
C LYS A 27 4.83 8.72 -1.23
N GLY A 28 5.29 7.75 -0.44
CA GLY A 28 5.78 6.45 -0.92
C GLY A 28 7.20 6.50 -1.46
N SER A 29 7.71 5.35 -1.89
CA SER A 29 9.02 5.17 -2.52
C SER A 29 8.83 4.42 -3.83
N SER A 30 9.21 5.02 -4.94
CA SER A 30 9.15 4.38 -6.25
C SER A 30 10.26 4.90 -7.16
N GLU A 31 10.98 3.96 -7.76
CA GLU A 31 12.00 4.17 -8.78
C GLU A 31 11.39 4.39 -10.18
N TYR A 32 10.06 4.31 -10.32
CA TYR A 32 9.41 4.43 -11.63
C TYR A 32 9.65 5.80 -12.25
N ARG A 33 10.27 5.81 -13.43
CA ARG A 33 10.55 7.01 -14.22
C ARG A 33 10.29 6.70 -15.69
N ASN A 34 9.21 7.25 -16.24
CA ASN A 34 8.93 7.18 -17.67
C ASN A 34 9.15 8.56 -18.29
N TRP A 35 10.39 9.02 -18.32
CA TRP A 35 10.72 10.36 -18.82
C TRP A 35 10.43 10.48 -20.31
N ALA A 36 9.88 11.63 -20.71
CA ALA A 36 9.82 11.99 -22.13
C ALA A 36 11.23 12.16 -22.71
N SER A 37 11.35 12.13 -24.04
CA SER A 37 12.60 12.43 -24.71
C SER A 37 13.18 13.79 -24.24
N ASN A 38 14.46 13.78 -23.85
CA ASN A 38 15.21 14.93 -23.32
C ASN A 38 14.81 15.41 -21.91
N GLU A 39 14.09 14.59 -21.14
CA GLU A 39 13.81 14.82 -19.72
C GLU A 39 14.63 13.85 -18.83
N PRO A 40 14.93 14.19 -17.56
CA PRO A 40 14.59 15.44 -16.88
C PRO A 40 15.47 16.62 -17.30
N SER A 41 14.85 17.77 -17.55
CA SER A 41 15.55 19.02 -17.85
C SER A 41 15.67 19.96 -16.63
N ASN A 42 16.40 21.07 -16.77
CA ASN A 42 16.56 22.09 -15.72
C ASN A 42 15.42 23.13 -15.70
N ASN A 43 14.26 22.83 -16.27
CA ASN A 43 13.13 23.76 -16.41
C ASN A 43 12.29 23.92 -15.12
N GLY A 44 12.61 23.16 -14.06
CA GLY A 44 11.92 23.21 -12.77
C GLY A 44 12.10 21.93 -11.94
N ASP A 45 11.59 22.00 -10.72
CA ASP A 45 11.75 20.95 -9.70
C ASP A 45 10.48 20.12 -9.47
N CYS A 46 9.40 20.36 -10.22
CA CYS A 46 8.16 19.61 -10.12
C CYS A 46 7.92 18.79 -11.38
N VAL A 47 7.26 17.63 -11.26
CA VAL A 47 7.05 16.72 -12.39
C VAL A 47 5.57 16.57 -12.71
N SER A 48 5.25 16.75 -13.99
CA SER A 48 3.95 16.40 -14.56
C SER A 48 4.03 15.10 -15.36
N ILE A 49 2.93 14.35 -15.42
CA ILE A 49 2.73 13.22 -16.33
C ILE A 49 1.68 13.60 -17.39
N PHE A 50 1.90 13.19 -18.63
CA PHE A 50 0.94 13.42 -19.69
C PHE A 50 -0.18 12.39 -19.67
N SER A 51 -1.43 12.87 -19.76
CA SER A 51 -2.64 12.08 -19.59
C SER A 51 -2.78 10.89 -20.55
N LEU A 52 -2.27 10.99 -21.79
CA LEU A 52 -2.38 9.94 -22.81
C LEU A 52 -1.08 9.17 -22.98
N ARG A 53 0.03 9.87 -23.30
CA ARG A 53 1.34 9.21 -23.54
C ARG A 53 2.00 8.64 -22.28
N LYS A 54 1.53 9.04 -21.09
CA LYS A 54 2.04 8.59 -19.78
C LYS A 54 3.52 8.91 -19.53
N GLU A 55 4.10 9.81 -20.30
CA GLU A 55 5.48 10.26 -20.12
C GLU A 55 5.55 11.42 -19.12
N MET A 56 6.68 11.50 -18.42
CA MET A 56 6.98 12.48 -17.39
C MET A 56 7.85 13.61 -17.96
N ALA A 57 7.62 14.83 -17.48
CA ALA A 57 8.45 15.98 -17.81
C ALA A 57 8.62 16.87 -16.58
N THR A 58 9.80 17.47 -16.44
CA THR A 58 10.01 18.52 -15.44
C THR A 58 9.23 19.77 -15.84
N GLN A 59 8.77 20.52 -14.85
CA GLN A 59 7.93 21.70 -15.01
C GLN A 59 8.23 22.71 -13.91
N ASN A 60 8.01 24.00 -14.20
CA ASN A 60 8.00 25.04 -13.18
C ASN A 60 6.85 24.76 -12.19
N CYS A 61 7.17 24.63 -10.91
CA CYS A 61 6.20 24.34 -9.84
C CYS A 61 5.04 25.34 -9.73
N SER A 62 5.19 26.55 -10.27
CA SER A 62 4.14 27.58 -10.29
C SER A 62 3.14 27.41 -11.44
N ALA A 63 3.37 26.45 -12.35
CA ALA A 63 2.45 26.18 -13.45
C ALA A 63 1.11 25.63 -12.94
N ARG A 64 0.02 25.99 -13.63
CA ARG A 64 -1.34 25.59 -13.25
C ARG A 64 -1.78 24.40 -14.09
N PHE A 65 -1.61 23.21 -13.54
CA PHE A 65 -2.13 21.96 -14.11
C PHE A 65 -3.13 21.31 -13.16
N PRO A 66 -4.06 20.48 -13.67
CA PRO A 66 -4.79 19.55 -12.82
C PRO A 66 -3.80 18.64 -12.07
N PHE A 67 -4.21 18.07 -10.96
CA PHE A 67 -3.37 17.21 -10.12
C PHE A 67 -4.08 15.91 -9.77
N ILE A 68 -3.30 14.85 -9.52
CA ILE A 68 -3.81 13.57 -9.03
C ILE A 68 -3.50 13.47 -7.54
N CYS A 69 -4.51 13.13 -6.76
CA CYS A 69 -4.34 12.75 -5.37
C CYS A 69 -4.22 11.24 -5.24
N TYR A 70 -3.33 10.81 -4.36
CA TYR A 70 -3.22 9.42 -3.93
C TYR A 70 -3.32 9.38 -2.40
N ARG A 71 -4.13 8.46 -1.89
CA ARG A 71 -4.23 8.18 -0.45
C ARG A 71 -3.98 6.69 -0.23
N ASP A 72 -2.90 6.38 0.47
CA ASP A 72 -2.63 5.03 0.96
C ASP A 72 -3.84 4.51 1.73
N ASN A 73 -4.34 3.37 1.29
CA ASN A 73 -5.38 2.65 2.00
C ASN A 73 -4.81 1.70 3.07
N LEU A 74 -3.48 1.59 3.14
CA LEU A 74 -2.73 0.75 4.07
C LEU A 74 -2.10 1.59 5.19
N VAL A 75 -2.38 1.23 6.43
CA VAL A 75 -1.92 1.92 7.64
C VAL A 75 -1.17 0.94 8.52
N LEU A 76 0.08 1.26 8.83
CA LEU A 76 0.85 0.57 9.87
C LEU A 76 0.53 1.19 11.22
N VAL A 77 0.04 0.37 12.15
CA VAL A 77 -0.20 0.76 13.53
C VAL A 77 0.93 0.21 14.39
N LYS A 78 1.69 1.11 15.03
CA LYS A 78 2.86 0.80 15.86
C LYS A 78 2.53 0.43 17.31
N GLU A 79 1.26 0.14 17.60
CA GLU A 79 0.85 -0.40 18.90
C GLU A 79 1.12 -1.91 18.97
N SER A 80 1.45 -2.41 20.16
CA SER A 80 1.66 -3.85 20.38
C SER A 80 0.36 -4.49 20.89
N LYS A 81 -0.31 -5.27 20.04
CA LYS A 81 -1.64 -5.88 20.30
C LYS A 81 -1.68 -7.35 19.91
N THR A 82 -2.56 -8.12 20.56
CA THR A 82 -2.93 -9.47 20.10
C THR A 82 -3.68 -9.38 18.76
N TRP A 83 -3.88 -10.51 18.08
CA TRP A 83 -4.54 -10.49 16.77
C TRP A 83 -5.98 -9.95 16.84
N GLU A 84 -6.75 -10.39 17.83
CA GLU A 84 -8.13 -9.94 18.07
C GLU A 84 -8.19 -8.45 18.44
N GLU A 85 -7.32 -7.99 19.35
CA GLU A 85 -7.20 -6.57 19.71
C GLU A 85 -6.82 -5.70 18.50
N ALA A 86 -5.93 -6.19 17.63
CA ALA A 86 -5.52 -5.50 16.40
C ALA A 86 -6.67 -5.38 15.40
N LEU A 87 -7.47 -6.44 15.23
CA LEU A 87 -8.66 -6.42 14.38
C LEU A 87 -9.70 -5.39 14.85
N GLU A 88 -10.00 -5.39 16.15
CA GLU A 88 -10.91 -4.40 16.74
C GLU A 88 -10.39 -2.98 16.58
N HIS A 89 -9.08 -2.77 16.79
CA HIS A 89 -8.45 -1.48 16.58
C HIS A 89 -8.59 -1.01 15.14
N CYS A 90 -8.33 -1.87 14.15
CA CYS A 90 -8.54 -1.51 12.74
C CYS A 90 -10.00 -1.11 12.49
N ARG A 91 -10.98 -1.87 12.98
CA ARG A 91 -12.41 -1.54 12.80
C ARG A 91 -12.83 -0.24 13.48
N ALA A 92 -12.15 0.13 14.56
CA ALA A 92 -12.36 1.38 15.27
C ALA A 92 -11.71 2.60 14.60
N LEU A 93 -10.83 2.41 13.59
CA LEU A 93 -10.26 3.50 12.77
C LEU A 93 -11.34 4.15 11.88
N SER A 94 -12.23 4.92 12.49
CA SER A 94 -13.19 5.76 11.79
C SER A 94 -12.58 7.15 11.62
N THR A 95 -12.33 7.58 10.38
CA THR A 95 -11.92 8.97 10.12
C THR A 95 -13.16 9.85 10.00
N PRO A 96 -13.22 11.02 10.70
CA PRO A 96 -14.39 11.90 10.70
C PRO A 96 -14.84 12.39 9.31
N THR A 97 -13.97 12.26 8.31
CA THR A 97 -14.18 12.77 6.95
C THR A 97 -14.67 11.72 5.96
N THR A 98 -14.86 10.46 6.38
CA THR A 98 -15.12 9.36 5.44
C THR A 98 -16.27 8.48 5.93
N TYR A 99 -17.49 8.87 5.58
CA TYR A 99 -18.76 8.29 6.04
C TYR A 99 -19.00 6.79 5.72
N ASN A 100 -18.01 6.05 5.19
CA ASN A 100 -18.22 4.66 4.78
C ASN A 100 -16.97 3.79 4.62
N ARG A 101 -15.80 4.19 5.15
CA ARG A 101 -14.59 3.35 5.07
C ARG A 101 -14.47 2.47 6.30
N ARG A 102 -14.61 1.16 6.10
CA ARG A 102 -14.32 0.14 7.11
C ARG A 102 -12.89 -0.33 6.91
N TYR A 103 -12.08 -0.12 7.95
CA TYR A 103 -10.74 -0.70 8.02
C TYR A 103 -10.83 -2.10 8.62
N GLU A 104 -10.08 -3.02 8.04
CA GLU A 104 -9.87 -4.39 8.53
C GLU A 104 -8.37 -4.68 8.58
N LEU A 105 -7.96 -5.79 9.16
CA LEU A 105 -6.59 -6.26 8.99
C LEU A 105 -6.31 -6.57 7.50
N VAL A 106 -5.10 -6.23 7.04
CA VAL A 106 -4.74 -6.32 5.63
C VAL A 106 -4.77 -7.76 5.11
N SER A 107 -5.31 -7.95 3.91
CA SER A 107 -5.04 -9.14 3.09
C SER A 107 -3.90 -8.84 2.13
N VAL A 108 -2.91 -9.71 2.07
CA VAL A 108 -1.77 -9.57 1.18
C VAL A 108 -1.87 -10.66 0.14
N GLN A 109 -1.61 -10.34 -1.12
CA GLN A 109 -1.52 -11.33 -2.19
C GLN A 109 -0.09 -11.32 -2.74
N PRO A 110 0.42 -12.45 -3.25
CA PRO A 110 1.65 -12.45 -4.04
C PRO A 110 1.49 -11.52 -5.28
N GLY A 111 2.50 -10.72 -5.59
CA GLY A 111 2.50 -9.84 -6.77
C GLY A 111 2.92 -8.39 -6.47
N GLU A 112 2.54 -7.45 -7.34
CA GLU A 112 3.01 -6.05 -7.29
C GLU A 112 2.66 -5.31 -5.97
N ASP A 113 1.54 -5.67 -5.34
CA ASP A 113 1.12 -5.08 -4.06
C ASP A 113 1.99 -5.56 -2.87
N HIS A 114 2.71 -6.66 -3.04
CA HIS A 114 3.51 -7.28 -1.98
C HIS A 114 4.69 -6.41 -1.57
N ASP A 115 5.45 -5.87 -2.54
CA ASP A 115 6.58 -4.98 -2.28
C ASP A 115 6.14 -3.71 -1.54
N PHE A 116 4.97 -3.17 -1.89
CA PHE A 116 4.40 -2.00 -1.22
C PHE A 116 4.06 -2.31 0.25
N VAL A 117 3.47 -3.47 0.52
CA VAL A 117 3.18 -3.93 1.88
C VAL A 117 4.48 -4.15 2.66
N MET A 118 5.46 -4.85 2.09
CA MET A 118 6.74 -5.14 2.75
C MET A 118 7.50 -3.85 3.10
N ASN A 119 7.49 -2.83 2.24
CA ASN A 119 8.06 -1.51 2.56
C ASN A 119 7.41 -0.87 3.80
N LYS A 120 6.13 -1.15 4.08
CA LYS A 120 5.47 -0.73 5.33
C LYS A 120 5.86 -1.63 6.49
N VAL A 121 5.97 -2.95 6.31
CA VAL A 121 6.43 -3.90 7.34
C VAL A 121 7.81 -3.50 7.88
N MET A 122 8.74 -3.09 7.00
CA MET A 122 10.08 -2.65 7.38
C MET A 122 10.09 -1.42 8.31
N GLN A 123 9.00 -0.64 8.34
CA GLN A 123 8.87 0.54 9.20
C GLN A 123 8.30 0.20 10.59
N ALA A 124 7.84 -1.03 10.83
CA ALA A 124 7.31 -1.48 12.12
C ALA A 124 8.38 -1.44 13.22
N ASP A 125 7.96 -1.42 14.47
CA ASP A 125 8.87 -1.52 15.61
C ASP A 125 9.12 -2.99 15.97
N THR A 126 8.10 -3.85 15.82
CA THR A 126 8.21 -5.30 16.01
C THR A 126 8.87 -5.99 14.80
N GLU A 127 9.49 -7.16 14.99
CA GLU A 127 10.13 -7.94 13.90
C GLU A 127 9.12 -8.46 12.88
N GLU A 128 7.88 -8.68 13.33
CA GLU A 128 6.76 -9.19 12.55
C GLU A 128 5.54 -8.32 12.78
N VAL A 129 4.63 -8.31 11.81
CA VAL A 129 3.35 -7.59 11.92
C VAL A 129 2.16 -8.51 11.66
N TRP A 130 1.05 -8.27 12.36
CA TRP A 130 -0.19 -8.98 12.09
C TRP A 130 -0.81 -8.59 10.74
N THR A 131 -1.34 -9.61 10.08
CA THR A 131 -2.18 -9.51 8.88
C THR A 131 -3.58 -10.06 9.17
N GLY A 132 -4.50 -9.96 8.22
CA GLY A 132 -5.86 -10.48 8.34
C GLY A 132 -5.99 -12.00 8.17
N LEU A 133 -4.89 -12.74 8.03
CA LEU A 133 -4.92 -14.17 7.80
C LEU A 133 -5.24 -14.90 9.10
N ARG A 134 -6.23 -15.79 9.05
CA ARG A 134 -6.69 -16.57 10.20
C ARG A 134 -7.02 -18.00 9.78
N PHE A 135 -6.67 -18.96 10.64
CA PHE A 135 -7.18 -20.33 10.57
C PHE A 135 -8.47 -20.46 11.39
N LEU A 136 -9.59 -20.75 10.73
CA LEU A 136 -10.88 -20.99 11.37
C LEU A 136 -11.59 -22.12 10.65
N ALA A 137 -12.34 -22.93 11.40
CA ALA A 137 -13.15 -24.02 10.85
C ALA A 137 -12.36 -24.94 9.87
N GLY A 138 -11.11 -25.25 10.20
CA GLY A 138 -10.28 -26.18 9.45
C GLY A 138 -9.65 -25.65 8.16
N HIS A 139 -9.70 -24.34 7.90
CA HIS A 139 -9.06 -23.73 6.72
C HIS A 139 -8.53 -22.32 7.00
N TRP A 140 -7.60 -21.88 6.16
CA TRP A 140 -7.06 -20.52 6.16
C TRP A 140 -7.94 -19.59 5.35
N LEU A 141 -8.19 -18.39 5.90
CA LEU A 141 -8.98 -17.36 5.24
C LEU A 141 -8.49 -15.96 5.62
N TRP A 142 -8.72 -15.00 4.72
CA TRP A 142 -8.59 -13.58 5.02
C TRP A 142 -9.87 -13.07 5.66
N ILE A 143 -9.79 -12.43 6.83
CA ILE A 143 -10.97 -11.98 7.58
C ILE A 143 -11.78 -10.89 6.85
N ASN A 144 -11.17 -10.22 5.88
CA ASN A 144 -11.82 -9.24 5.01
C ASN A 144 -12.51 -9.87 3.78
N GLY A 145 -12.48 -11.20 3.65
CA GLY A 145 -13.11 -11.94 2.55
C GLY A 145 -12.35 -11.90 1.22
N ALA A 146 -11.08 -11.49 1.21
CA ALA A 146 -10.23 -11.58 0.02
C ALA A 146 -9.94 -13.05 -0.35
N ASP A 147 -9.73 -13.29 -1.65
CA ASP A 147 -9.37 -14.61 -2.16
C ASP A 147 -8.03 -15.10 -1.57
N MET A 148 -7.86 -16.41 -1.43
CA MET A 148 -6.66 -17.00 -0.84
C MET A 148 -5.72 -17.52 -1.94
N LEU A 149 -4.68 -16.75 -2.31
CA LEU A 149 -3.73 -17.14 -3.37
C LEU A 149 -2.40 -17.72 -2.86
N TYR A 150 -2.23 -17.91 -1.55
CA TYR A 150 -1.02 -18.56 -1.00
C TYR A 150 -1.17 -20.08 -1.01
N PRO A 151 -0.32 -20.82 -1.76
CA PRO A 151 -0.41 -22.27 -1.84
C PRO A 151 0.26 -23.01 -0.66
N ASP A 152 1.21 -22.37 0.03
CA ASP A 152 2.16 -23.07 0.93
C ASP A 152 1.81 -23.00 2.43
N LEU A 153 0.57 -22.67 2.78
CA LEU A 153 0.17 -22.64 4.19
C LEU A 153 0.00 -24.05 4.77
N PRO A 154 0.33 -24.26 6.06
CA PRO A 154 0.20 -25.56 6.68
C PRO A 154 -1.27 -26.01 6.71
N VAL A 155 -1.54 -27.23 6.23
CA VAL A 155 -2.89 -27.83 6.25
C VAL A 155 -3.45 -27.90 7.68
N CYS A 156 -2.57 -28.24 8.63
CA CYS A 156 -2.86 -28.27 10.06
C CYS A 156 -1.76 -27.49 10.79
N PRO A 157 -1.96 -26.21 11.12
CA PRO A 157 -1.00 -25.47 11.93
C PRO A 157 -0.81 -26.11 13.31
N LEU A 158 0.38 -25.90 13.88
CA LEU A 158 0.68 -26.30 15.26
C LEU A 158 -0.31 -25.66 16.23
N MET A 159 -0.49 -26.30 17.39
CA MET A 159 -1.38 -25.82 18.44
C MET A 159 -1.18 -24.31 18.68
N LYS A 160 -2.29 -23.55 18.54
CA LYS A 160 -2.40 -22.09 18.70
C LYS A 160 -1.86 -21.21 17.56
N GLN A 161 -1.11 -21.74 16.60
CA GLN A 161 -0.55 -20.94 15.50
C GLN A 161 -1.57 -20.66 14.39
N HIS A 162 -2.68 -20.00 14.75
CA HIS A 162 -3.82 -19.77 13.87
C HIS A 162 -3.84 -18.37 13.24
N CYS A 163 -2.80 -17.56 13.43
CA CYS A 163 -2.75 -16.18 12.95
C CYS A 163 -1.55 -15.95 12.03
N GLY A 164 -1.76 -15.22 10.93
CA GLY A 164 -0.71 -14.97 9.95
C GLY A 164 0.02 -13.65 10.15
N THR A 165 1.35 -13.70 10.03
CA THR A 165 2.27 -12.56 10.12
C THR A 165 3.10 -12.38 8.86
N LEU A 166 3.55 -11.14 8.66
CA LEU A 166 4.68 -10.84 7.77
C LEU A 166 5.89 -10.45 8.61
N SER A 167 7.03 -11.06 8.29
CA SER A 167 8.31 -10.83 8.94
C SER A 167 9.20 -9.89 8.12
N LYS A 168 9.88 -8.96 8.79
CA LYS A 168 10.91 -8.10 8.17
C LYS A 168 12.07 -8.89 7.56
N ASN A 169 12.35 -10.07 8.13
CA ASN A 169 13.52 -10.88 7.78
C ASN A 169 13.22 -11.90 6.68
N SER A 170 11.95 -12.04 6.30
CA SER A 170 11.50 -12.95 5.24
C SER A 170 11.31 -12.18 3.93
N THR A 171 11.45 -12.85 2.79
CA THR A 171 11.08 -12.32 1.47
C THR A 171 9.54 -12.24 1.28
N GLY A 172 8.80 -12.13 2.38
CA GLY A 172 7.35 -11.96 2.49
C GLY A 172 6.53 -13.22 2.21
N ASN A 173 7.09 -14.38 2.53
CA ASN A 173 6.25 -15.54 2.81
C ASN A 173 5.41 -15.28 4.05
N MET A 174 4.20 -15.82 4.06
CA MET A 174 3.32 -15.71 5.21
C MET A 174 3.79 -16.67 6.31
N GLU A 175 3.93 -16.18 7.52
CA GLU A 175 4.33 -16.98 8.68
C GLU A 175 3.14 -17.17 9.63
N THR A 176 3.11 -18.27 10.38
CA THR A 176 2.03 -18.55 11.34
C THR A 176 2.54 -18.37 12.78
N ARG A 177 1.74 -17.72 13.62
CA ARG A 177 2.09 -17.36 15.01
C ARG A 177 0.92 -17.56 15.96
N ASP A 178 1.24 -17.64 17.26
CA ASP A 178 0.23 -17.71 18.32
C ASP A 178 -0.50 -16.36 18.38
N CYS A 179 -1.83 -16.40 18.25
CA CYS A 179 -2.68 -15.22 18.19
C CYS A 179 -2.60 -14.33 19.45
N GLU A 180 -2.17 -14.90 20.57
CA GLU A 180 -1.94 -14.20 21.84
C GLU A 180 -0.60 -13.43 21.88
N GLU A 181 0.28 -13.62 20.90
CA GLU A 181 1.49 -12.80 20.77
C GLU A 181 1.11 -11.34 20.48
N ARG A 182 1.95 -10.40 20.93
CA ARG A 182 1.69 -8.97 20.75
C ARG A 182 2.63 -8.39 19.71
N LYS A 183 2.05 -7.82 18.64
CA LYS A 183 2.79 -7.30 17.48
C LYS A 183 2.20 -5.98 17.00
N ASN A 184 2.96 -5.23 16.21
CA ASN A 184 2.40 -4.19 15.35
C ASN A 184 1.54 -4.84 14.26
N PHE A 185 0.71 -4.05 13.58
CA PHE A 185 -0.27 -4.59 12.66
C PHE A 185 -0.62 -3.62 11.53
N LEU A 186 -1.10 -4.19 10.43
CA LEU A 186 -1.45 -3.45 9.23
C LEU A 186 -2.97 -3.44 9.04
N CYS A 187 -3.55 -2.24 9.02
CA CYS A 187 -4.95 -2.01 8.71
C CYS A 187 -5.10 -1.58 7.24
N TYR A 188 -6.14 -2.06 6.57
CA TYR A 188 -6.45 -1.71 5.19
C TYR A 188 -7.92 -1.32 5.04
N SER A 189 -8.18 -0.26 4.27
CA SER A 189 -9.53 0.09 3.79
C SER A 189 -9.68 -0.26 2.32
N LYS A 190 -10.72 -1.02 1.99
CA LYS A 190 -11.16 -1.17 0.60
C LYS A 190 -11.76 0.15 0.08
#